data_AF-A0A8H6W7L6-F1
#
_entry.id   AF-A0A8H6W7L6-F1
#
_cell.length_a   1.000
_cell.length_b   1.000
_cell.length_c   1.000
_cell.angle_alpha   90.00
_cell.angle_beta   90.00
_cell.angle_gamma   90.00
#
_symmetry.space_group_name_H-M   'P 1'
#
loop_
_entity.id
_entity.type
_entity.pdbx_description
1 polymer ?
#
loop_
_entity_poly.entity_id
_entity_poly.type
_entity_poly.pdbx_seq_one_letter_code
_entity_poly.pdbx_strand_id
1 'polypeptide(L)'
;MTLDLDSLVSVEQTSATEPRIDPVLTFLVRFFDAGYSDGYAHGRIHGLIEGRALGREKGFEMWEELAFYEGFARTWLALYSRTDRTAQHLRHLLDLIAQFPQVNPSAADRDSDLDILKLSRQIQSRYRALCASLGVKPALVRASQDAATTETPPTDPNHKSVWKVENQSQALSF
;
A
#
# COMPACT_ATOMS: atom_id res chain seq x y z
N MET A 1 7.81 58.98 -61.82
CA MET A 1 6.89 59.11 -60.66
C MET A 1 6.81 57.74 -60.03
N THR A 2 7.87 57.35 -59.32
CA THR A 2 8.01 56.05 -58.66
C THR A 2 7.66 56.26 -57.20
N LEU A 3 6.63 55.58 -56.72
CA LEU A 3 6.24 55.58 -55.33
C LEU A 3 7.32 54.83 -54.54
N ASP A 4 7.93 55.50 -53.56
CA ASP A 4 8.95 54.94 -52.67
C ASP A 4 8.34 53.83 -51.80
N LEU A 5 8.61 52.59 -52.19
CA LEU A 5 8.28 51.37 -51.44
C LEU A 5 9.00 51.31 -50.09
N ASP A 6 10.07 52.07 -49.88
CA ASP A 6 10.79 52.15 -48.59
C ASP A 6 10.00 52.93 -47.52
N SER A 7 9.06 53.79 -47.91
CA SER A 7 8.20 54.50 -46.95
C SER A 7 7.06 53.62 -46.38
N LEU A 8 6.71 52.54 -47.08
CA LEU A 8 5.70 51.57 -46.63
C LEU A 8 6.29 50.54 -45.65
N VAL A 9 7.59 50.25 -45.76
CA VAL A 9 8.32 49.38 -44.81
C VAL A 9 8.39 50.01 -43.41
N SER A 10 8.33 51.34 -43.31
CA SER A 10 8.41 52.05 -42.04
C SER A 10 7.08 52.15 -41.28
N VAL A 11 5.94 51.86 -41.92
CA VAL A 11 4.61 51.83 -41.28
C VAL A 11 4.24 50.43 -40.79
N GLU A 12 4.86 49.38 -41.33
CA GLU A 12 4.72 48.01 -40.81
C GLU A 12 5.51 47.75 -39.51
N GLN A 13 6.27 48.73 -39.02
CA GLN A 13 7.01 48.66 -37.76
C GLN A 13 6.30 49.31 -36.57
N THR A 14 5.03 49.69 -36.71
CA THR A 14 4.17 50.09 -35.57
C THR A 14 2.96 49.17 -35.43
N SER A 15 3.20 47.87 -35.25
CA SER A 15 2.38 47.03 -34.37
C SER A 15 3.05 45.68 -34.18
N ALA A 16 4.25 45.69 -33.60
CA ALA A 16 4.66 44.58 -32.76
C ALA A 16 3.75 44.57 -31.52
N THR A 17 2.48 44.23 -31.73
CA THR A 17 1.66 43.62 -30.70
C THR A 17 2.35 42.29 -30.43
N GLU A 18 3.32 42.32 -29.51
CA GLU A 18 3.84 41.14 -28.83
C GLU A 18 2.69 40.19 -28.53
N PRO A 19 2.86 38.87 -28.67
CA PRO A 19 1.78 37.95 -28.42
C PRO A 19 1.25 38.18 -27.00
N ARG A 20 0.08 38.83 -26.89
CA ARG A 20 -0.65 39.14 -25.65
C ARG A 20 -1.05 37.89 -24.84
N ILE A 21 -0.58 36.72 -25.27
CA ILE A 21 -0.75 35.39 -24.70
C ILE A 21 0.26 35.15 -23.56
N ASP A 22 1.38 35.86 -23.54
CA ASP A 22 2.49 35.66 -22.58
C ASP A 22 2.11 35.80 -21.09
N PRO A 23 1.31 36.80 -20.65
CA PRO A 23 0.97 36.93 -19.23
C PRO A 23 -0.06 35.89 -18.76
N VAL A 24 -1.00 35.47 -19.62
CA VAL A 24 -1.98 34.43 -19.29
C VAL A 24 -1.30 33.07 -19.23
N LEU A 25 -0.42 32.76 -20.18
CA LEU A 25 0.36 31.52 -20.16
C LEU A 25 1.28 31.46 -18.93
N THR A 26 1.97 32.57 -18.61
CA THR A 26 2.81 32.68 -17.41
C THR A 26 1.99 32.48 -16.14
N PHE A 27 0.79 33.06 -16.06
CA PHE A 27 -0.13 32.85 -14.94
C PHE A 27 -0.54 31.37 -14.84
N LEU A 28 -0.98 30.75 -15.94
CA LEU A 28 -1.36 29.34 -15.96
C LEU A 28 -0.23 28.41 -15.51
N VAL A 29 0.99 28.62 -16.01
CA VAL A 29 2.17 27.86 -15.59
C VAL A 29 2.41 28.01 -14.09
N ARG A 30 2.33 29.24 -13.55
CA ARG A 30 2.49 29.47 -12.11
C ARG A 30 1.43 28.77 -11.26
N PHE A 31 0.17 28.74 -11.68
CA PHE A 31 -0.89 28.02 -10.95
C PHE A 31 -0.74 26.51 -11.07
N PHE A 32 -0.29 26.02 -12.23
CA PHE A 32 0.03 24.62 -12.43
C PHE A 32 1.19 24.19 -11.52
N ASP A 33 2.30 24.92 -11.53
CA ASP A 33 3.46 24.63 -10.70
C ASP A 33 3.13 24.73 -9.21
N ALA A 34 2.33 25.73 -8.81
CA ALA A 34 1.86 25.86 -7.44
C ALA A 34 1.01 24.65 -7.02
N GLY A 35 0.00 24.28 -7.82
CA GLY A 35 -0.86 23.12 -7.54
C GLY A 35 -0.10 21.79 -7.57
N TYR A 36 0.86 21.62 -8.48
CA TYR A 36 1.72 20.45 -8.55
C TYR A 36 2.61 20.35 -7.31
N SER A 37 3.27 21.45 -6.92
CA SER A 37 4.15 21.47 -5.75
C SER A 37 3.42 21.17 -4.45
N ASP A 38 2.21 21.73 -4.29
CA ASP A 38 1.35 21.49 -3.13
C ASP A 38 0.82 20.06 -3.10
N GLY A 39 0.26 19.58 -4.22
CA GLY A 39 -0.22 18.21 -4.37
C GLY A 39 0.89 17.18 -4.16
N TYR A 40 2.11 17.44 -4.64
CA TYR A 40 3.26 16.58 -4.44
C TYR A 40 3.72 16.58 -2.97
N ALA A 41 3.81 17.74 -2.33
CA ALA A 41 4.18 17.84 -0.92
C ALA A 41 3.18 17.11 -0.03
N HIS A 42 1.88 17.32 -0.28
CA HIS A 42 0.79 16.65 0.42
C HIS A 42 0.80 15.13 0.18
N GLY A 43 0.88 14.71 -1.08
CA GLY A 43 0.93 13.29 -1.45
C GLY A 43 2.13 12.56 -0.86
N ARG A 44 3.29 13.22 -0.76
CA ARG A 44 4.48 12.66 -0.10
C ARG A 44 4.26 12.42 1.39
N ILE A 45 3.60 13.34 2.10
CA ILE A 45 3.31 13.19 3.53
C ILE A 45 2.28 12.09 3.74
N HIS A 46 1.16 12.13 2.99
CA HIS A 46 0.11 11.12 3.11
C HIS A 46 0.60 9.72 2.74
N GLY A 47 1.36 9.59 1.64
CA GLY A 47 1.95 8.31 1.25
C GLY A 47 2.90 7.74 2.31
N LEU A 48 3.65 8.59 3.02
CA LEU A 48 4.51 8.13 4.11
C LEU A 48 3.72 7.65 5.33
N ILE A 49 2.65 8.36 5.70
CA ILE A 49 1.81 8.00 6.85
C ILE A 49 1.05 6.71 6.57
N GLU A 50 0.39 6.65 5.41
CA GLU A 50 -0.39 5.49 4.98
C GLU A 50 0.51 4.26 4.78
N GLY A 51 1.65 4.43 4.11
CA GLY A 51 2.62 3.33 3.92
C GLY A 51 3.15 2.78 5.24
N ARG A 52 3.40 3.63 6.25
CA ARG A 52 3.79 3.19 7.60
C ARG A 52 2.65 2.48 8.33
N ALA A 53 1.42 2.97 8.21
CA ALA A 53 0.26 2.32 8.81
C ALA A 53 0.04 0.93 8.22
N LEU A 54 0.00 0.83 6.89
CA LEU A 54 -0.21 -0.40 6.15
C LEU A 54 0.94 -1.40 6.36
N GLY A 55 2.19 -0.92 6.43
CA GLY A 55 3.35 -1.76 6.75
C GLY A 55 3.26 -2.39 8.14
N ARG A 56 2.75 -1.67 9.15
CA ARG A 56 2.52 -2.24 10.50
C ARG A 56 1.43 -3.30 10.50
N GLU A 57 0.31 -3.01 9.84
CA GLU A 57 -0.83 -3.94 9.75
C GLU A 57 -0.42 -5.25 9.06
N LYS A 58 0.19 -5.15 7.87
CA LYS A 58 0.64 -6.33 7.10
C LYS A 58 1.81 -7.05 7.76
N GLY A 59 2.70 -6.30 8.42
CA GLY A 59 3.76 -6.89 9.24
C GLY A 59 3.19 -7.76 10.36
N PHE A 60 2.15 -7.28 11.06
CA PHE A 60 1.50 -8.04 12.13
C PHE A 60 0.76 -9.27 11.59
N GLU A 61 0.00 -9.13 10.49
CA GLU A 61 -0.67 -10.26 9.82
C GLU A 61 0.33 -11.37 9.48
N MET A 62 1.49 -11.01 8.95
CA MET A 62 2.54 -11.97 8.60
C MET A 62 3.18 -12.62 9.84
N TRP A 63 3.49 -11.82 10.88
CA TRP A 63 4.11 -12.34 12.11
C TRP A 63 3.17 -13.25 12.91
N GLU A 64 1.87 -12.98 12.87
CA GLU A 64 0.86 -13.87 13.44
C GLU A 64 0.95 -15.28 12.85
N GLU A 65 1.08 -15.40 11.52
CA GLU A 65 1.25 -16.71 10.88
C GLU A 65 2.54 -17.40 11.31
N LEU A 66 3.64 -16.65 11.36
CA LEU A 66 4.96 -17.18 11.74
C LEU A 66 4.99 -17.67 13.18
N ALA A 67 4.43 -16.88 14.11
CA ALA A 67 4.36 -17.23 15.52
C ALA A 67 3.50 -18.48 15.75
N PHE A 68 2.41 -18.62 14.99
CA PHE A 68 1.61 -19.85 15.01
C PHE A 68 2.43 -21.07 14.57
N TYR A 69 3.19 -20.96 13.46
CA TYR A 69 4.06 -22.05 12.99
C TYR A 69 5.17 -22.39 13.98
N GLU A 70 5.75 -21.39 14.64
CA GLU A 70 6.75 -21.57 15.69
C GLU A 70 6.19 -22.36 16.88
N GLY A 71 5.02 -21.95 17.39
CA GLY A 71 4.31 -22.62 18.47
C GLY A 71 3.92 -24.05 18.12
N PHE A 72 3.43 -24.27 16.90
CA PHE A 72 3.17 -25.60 16.35
C PHE A 72 4.44 -26.46 16.39
N ALA A 73 5.54 -25.98 15.80
CA ALA A 73 6.77 -26.75 15.70
C ALA A 73 7.35 -27.13 17.07
N ARG A 74 7.34 -26.20 18.03
CA ARG A 74 7.80 -26.45 19.41
C ARG A 74 6.93 -27.45 20.14
N THR A 75 5.61 -27.34 20.01
CA THR A 75 4.65 -28.27 20.65
C THR A 75 4.83 -29.69 20.12
N TRP A 76 4.95 -29.84 18.80
CA TRP A 76 5.19 -31.15 18.19
C TRP A 76 6.55 -31.74 18.53
N LEU A 77 7.61 -30.92 18.65
CA LEU A 77 8.92 -31.38 19.13
C LEU A 77 8.88 -31.90 20.57
N ALA A 78 8.06 -31.30 21.44
CA ALA A 78 7.88 -31.77 22.81
C ALA A 78 7.09 -33.08 22.88
N LEU A 79 6.09 -33.26 22.00
CA LEU A 79 5.24 -34.46 21.96
C LEU A 79 5.89 -35.66 21.28
N TYR A 80 6.72 -35.43 20.26
CA TYR A 80 7.32 -36.49 19.44
C TYR A 80 8.80 -36.71 19.80
N SER A 81 9.08 -37.75 20.60
CA SER A 81 10.45 -38.16 20.95
C SER A 81 11.06 -39.21 20.01
N ARG A 82 10.30 -39.72 19.02
CA ARG A 82 10.59 -41.02 18.38
C ARG A 82 10.97 -41.03 16.89
N THR A 83 10.72 -39.98 16.11
CA THR A 83 11.01 -39.98 14.66
C THR A 83 12.03 -38.91 14.30
N ASP A 84 13.27 -39.34 14.09
CA ASP A 84 14.41 -38.46 13.82
C ASP A 84 14.17 -37.55 12.59
N ARG A 85 13.52 -38.10 11.55
CA ARG A 85 13.21 -37.38 10.31
C ARG A 85 12.19 -36.23 10.50
N THR A 86 11.09 -36.46 11.21
CA THR A 86 10.09 -35.40 11.43
C THR A 86 10.62 -34.36 12.41
N ALA A 87 11.37 -34.78 13.43
CA ALA A 87 12.05 -33.88 14.35
C ALA A 87 13.04 -32.97 13.60
N GLN A 88 13.77 -33.50 12.62
CA GLN A 88 14.66 -32.69 11.79
C GLN A 88 13.90 -31.72 10.88
N HIS A 89 12.77 -32.13 10.30
CA HIS A 89 11.92 -31.23 9.52
C HIS A 89 11.31 -30.10 10.39
N LEU A 90 10.95 -30.38 11.65
CA LEU A 90 10.46 -29.39 12.61
C LEU A 90 11.56 -28.40 13.03
N ARG A 91 12.79 -28.88 13.29
CA ARG A 91 13.93 -28.00 13.57
C ARG A 91 14.26 -27.10 12.38
N HIS A 92 14.23 -27.64 11.17
CA HIS A 92 14.45 -26.85 9.96
C HIS A 92 13.39 -25.75 9.78
N LEU A 93 12.12 -26.02 10.10
CA LEU A 93 11.08 -24.99 10.10
C LEU A 93 11.41 -23.87 11.09
N LEU A 94 11.87 -24.20 12.30
CA LEU A 94 12.29 -23.22 13.30
C LEU A 94 13.50 -22.41 12.84
N ASP A 95 14.49 -23.03 12.20
CA ASP A 95 15.66 -22.33 11.65
C ASP A 95 15.27 -21.32 10.57
N LEU A 96 14.27 -21.64 9.73
CA LEU A 96 13.75 -20.70 8.73
C LEU A 96 13.02 -19.53 9.38
N ILE A 97 12.26 -19.77 10.45
CA ILE A 97 11.57 -18.71 11.20
C ILE A 97 12.59 -17.82 11.93
N ALA A 98 13.67 -18.38 12.47
CA ALA A 98 14.72 -17.63 13.14
C ALA A 98 15.49 -16.67 12.22
N GLN A 99 15.50 -16.93 10.91
CA GLN A 99 16.10 -16.03 9.91
C GLN A 99 15.24 -14.80 9.61
N PHE A 100 14.00 -14.75 10.11
CA PHE A 100 13.09 -13.65 9.82
C PHE A 100 13.50 -12.38 10.60
N PRO A 101 13.61 -11.21 9.93
CA PRO A 101 14.11 -10.00 10.57
C PRO A 101 13.14 -9.48 11.63
N GLN A 102 13.63 -9.35 12.87
CA GLN A 102 12.86 -8.80 14.01
C GLN A 102 12.89 -7.28 14.08
N VAL A 103 13.85 -6.65 13.40
CA VAL A 103 13.99 -5.19 13.35
C VAL A 103 13.78 -4.76 11.90
N ASN A 104 13.00 -3.70 11.71
CA ASN A 104 12.81 -3.09 10.40
C ASN A 104 14.12 -2.44 9.95
N PRO A 105 14.82 -2.96 8.92
CA PRO A 105 16.07 -2.36 8.46
C PRO A 105 15.79 -0.93 8.00
N SER A 106 16.64 0.01 8.45
CA SER A 106 16.50 1.40 8.05
C SER A 106 16.81 1.53 6.55
N ALA A 107 16.43 2.65 5.94
CA ALA A 107 16.69 2.91 4.53
C ALA A 107 18.19 2.83 4.13
N ALA A 108 19.10 2.85 5.11
CA ALA A 108 20.55 2.72 4.94
C ALA A 108 21.04 1.26 4.80
N ASP A 109 20.26 0.26 5.21
CA ASP A 109 20.63 -1.16 5.20
C ASP A 109 19.99 -1.93 4.02
N ARG A 110 19.55 -1.21 2.98
CA ARG A 110 18.85 -1.79 1.81
C ARG A 110 19.66 -2.81 1.01
N ASP A 111 20.97 -2.89 1.25
CA ASP A 111 21.87 -3.85 0.57
C ASP A 111 21.72 -5.28 1.09
N SER A 112 20.95 -5.53 2.15
CA SER A 112 20.52 -6.88 2.47
C SER A 112 19.42 -7.30 1.48
N ASP A 113 19.78 -8.05 0.44
CA ASP A 113 18.91 -8.75 -0.53
C ASP A 113 17.96 -9.79 0.12
N LEU A 114 17.52 -9.56 1.35
CA LEU A 114 16.61 -10.42 2.08
C LEU A 114 15.20 -10.26 1.51
N ASP A 115 14.83 -11.18 0.63
CA ASP A 115 13.49 -11.28 0.09
C ASP A 115 12.54 -11.91 1.13
N ILE A 116 11.98 -11.05 1.97
CA ILE A 116 11.02 -11.38 3.03
C ILE A 116 9.85 -12.22 2.48
N LEU A 117 9.36 -11.90 1.28
CA LEU A 117 8.23 -12.60 0.66
C LEU A 117 8.61 -14.00 0.17
N LYS A 118 9.84 -14.21 -0.29
CA LYS A 118 10.34 -15.56 -0.61
C LYS A 118 10.48 -16.40 0.65
N LEU A 119 11.06 -15.85 1.72
CA LEU A 119 11.21 -16.54 3.01
C LEU A 119 9.84 -16.94 3.59
N SER A 120 8.87 -16.02 3.60
CA SER A 120 7.51 -16.30 4.07
C SER A 120 6.85 -17.44 3.28
N ARG A 121 6.91 -17.42 1.95
CA ARG A 121 6.39 -18.51 1.10
C ARG A 121 7.09 -19.84 1.35
N GLN A 122 8.40 -19.81 1.56
CA GLN A 122 9.18 -21.01 1.89
C GLN A 122 8.70 -21.62 3.22
N ILE A 123 8.52 -20.80 4.25
CA ILE A 123 8.01 -21.23 5.56
C ILE A 123 6.60 -21.85 5.43
N GLN A 124 5.69 -21.17 4.73
CA GLN A 124 4.32 -21.68 4.51
C GLN A 124 4.32 -23.03 3.77
N SER A 125 5.15 -23.20 2.74
CA SER A 125 5.25 -24.46 2.00
C SER A 125 5.78 -25.60 2.87
N ARG A 126 6.80 -25.32 3.71
CA ARG A 126 7.38 -26.28 4.64
C ARG A 126 6.39 -26.69 5.73
N TYR A 127 5.65 -25.74 6.28
CA TYR A 127 4.58 -26.01 7.23
C TYR A 127 3.51 -26.94 6.63
N ARG A 128 3.02 -26.65 5.42
CA ARG A 128 2.03 -27.52 4.75
C ARG A 128 2.57 -28.94 4.50
N ALA A 129 3.83 -29.07 4.11
CA ALA A 129 4.47 -30.37 3.93
C ALA A 129 4.59 -31.13 5.27
N LEU A 130 4.89 -30.43 6.37
CA LEU A 130 4.92 -31.00 7.71
C LEU A 130 3.53 -31.48 8.15
N CYS A 131 2.48 -30.69 7.94
CA CYS A 131 1.10 -31.10 8.20
C CYS A 131 0.73 -32.39 7.46
N ALA A 132 1.11 -32.50 6.18
CA ALA A 132 0.91 -33.72 5.39
C ALA A 132 1.68 -34.91 5.98
N SER A 133 2.91 -34.71 6.45
CA SER A 133 3.72 -35.77 7.08
C SER A 133 3.19 -36.21 8.46
N LEU A 134 2.52 -35.32 9.18
CA LEU A 134 1.93 -35.57 10.50
C LEU A 134 0.46 -36.03 10.41
N GLY A 135 -0.16 -35.99 9.22
CA GLY A 135 -1.57 -36.31 9.04
C GLY A 135 -2.54 -35.29 9.65
N VAL A 136 -2.08 -34.06 9.90
CA VAL A 136 -2.86 -32.99 10.55
C VAL A 136 -3.37 -32.02 9.49
N LYS A 137 -4.63 -31.58 9.61
CA LYS A 137 -5.16 -30.52 8.73
C LYS A 137 -4.53 -29.17 9.09
N PRO A 138 -4.02 -28.41 8.11
CA PRO A 138 -3.54 -27.05 8.37
C PRO A 138 -4.72 -26.17 8.79
N ALA A 139 -4.79 -25.81 10.06
CA ALA A 139 -5.76 -24.85 10.58
C ALA A 139 -4.98 -23.65 11.13
N LEU A 140 -4.86 -22.61 10.32
CA LEU A 140 -4.35 -21.32 10.78
C LEU A 140 -5.58 -20.45 11.09
N VAL A 141 -5.75 -20.09 12.36
CA VAL A 141 -6.73 -19.08 12.77
C VAL A 141 -6.01 -17.75 12.79
N ARG A 142 -6.48 -16.80 11.98
CA ARG A 142 -5.98 -15.41 12.00
C ARG A 142 -6.90 -14.59 12.91
N ALA A 143 -6.37 -13.97 13.95
CA ALA A 143 -7.13 -13.13 14.88
C ALA A 143 -7.81 -11.95 14.17
N SER A 144 -7.22 -11.49 13.06
CA SER A 144 -7.78 -10.46 12.20
C SER A 144 -9.06 -10.88 11.45
N GLN A 145 -9.27 -12.17 11.19
CA GLN A 145 -10.46 -12.68 10.48
C GLN A 145 -11.66 -12.88 11.42
N ASP A 146 -11.42 -13.23 12.68
CA ASP A 146 -12.48 -13.44 13.67
C ASP A 146 -13.10 -12.13 14.16
N ALA A 147 -12.31 -11.04 14.18
CA ALA A 147 -12.82 -9.70 14.47
C ALA A 147 -13.86 -9.23 13.44
N ALA A 148 -13.72 -9.63 12.18
CA ALA A 148 -14.66 -9.27 11.11
C ALA A 148 -15.98 -10.07 11.16
N THR A 149 -16.03 -11.17 11.92
CA THR A 149 -17.20 -12.07 11.96
C THR A 149 -18.10 -11.83 13.18
N THR A 150 -17.67 -11.00 14.13
CA THR A 150 -18.41 -10.75 15.40
C THR A 150 -19.01 -9.33 15.48
N GLU A 151 -18.97 -8.55 14.41
CA GLU A 151 -19.65 -7.26 14.31
C GLU A 151 -20.73 -7.28 13.22
N THR A 152 -21.75 -8.13 13.39
CA THR A 152 -23.09 -7.72 12.98
C THR A 152 -23.67 -6.89 14.12
N PRO A 153 -23.73 -5.55 14.00
CA PRO A 153 -24.43 -4.75 14.99
C PRO A 153 -25.90 -5.19 15.03
N PRO A 154 -26.55 -5.28 16.20
CA PRO A 154 -27.99 -5.48 16.25
C PRO A 154 -28.65 -4.33 15.47
N THR A 155 -29.33 -4.68 14.37
CA THR A 155 -30.09 -3.74 13.56
C THR A 155 -31.24 -3.19 14.41
N ASP A 156 -30.99 -2.09 15.13
CA ASP A 156 -32.06 -1.28 15.68
C ASP A 156 -32.86 -0.69 14.50
N PRO A 157 -34.18 -0.93 14.42
CA PRO A 157 -35.00 -0.48 13.29
C PRO A 157 -35.21 1.05 13.24
N ASN A 158 -34.49 1.83 14.05
CA ASN A 158 -34.69 3.26 14.21
C ASN A 158 -33.39 4.10 14.12
N HIS A 159 -32.37 3.61 13.42
CA HIS A 159 -31.18 4.42 13.15
C HIS A 159 -31.46 5.39 11.99
N LYS A 160 -31.87 6.62 12.33
CA LYS A 160 -31.94 7.72 11.36
C LYS A 160 -30.52 8.04 10.86
N SER A 161 -30.25 7.77 9.58
CA SER A 161 -29.01 8.21 8.94
C SER A 161 -28.91 9.74 8.96
N VAL A 162 -27.77 10.25 9.41
CA VAL A 162 -27.49 11.69 9.56
C VAL A 162 -27.37 12.41 8.21
N TRP A 163 -27.17 11.66 7.12
CA TRP A 163 -27.05 12.22 5.78
C TRP A 163 -28.33 11.98 5.00
N LYS A 164 -29.10 13.05 4.80
CA LYS A 164 -30.21 13.08 3.86
C LYS A 164 -29.63 13.30 2.46
N VAL A 165 -29.61 12.25 1.64
CA VAL A 165 -29.36 12.38 0.20
C VAL A 165 -30.66 12.88 -0.42
N GLU A 166 -30.79 14.20 -0.59
CA GLU A 166 -31.91 14.79 -1.31
C GLU A 166 -31.70 14.51 -2.80
N ASN A 167 -32.48 13.56 -3.33
CA ASN A 167 -32.48 13.22 -4.74
C ASN A 167 -33.14 14.36 -5.52
N GLN A 168 -32.35 15.34 -5.97
CA GLN A 168 -32.82 16.42 -6.84
C GLN A 168 -33.09 15.88 -8.24
N SER A 169 -34.27 15.29 -8.40
CA SER A 169 -34.86 14.98 -9.70
C SER A 169 -36.17 15.76 -9.82
N GLN A 170 -36.11 17.08 -10.06
CA GLN A 170 -37.15 17.83 -10.79
C GLN A 170 -36.82 19.34 -10.90
N ALA A 171 -37.20 19.88 -12.08
CA ALA A 171 -37.36 21.30 -12.43
C ALA A 171 -36.12 22.10 -12.84
N LEU A 172 -35.70 21.93 -14.10
CA LEU A 172 -35.33 23.08 -14.94
C LEU A 172 -36.31 23.16 -16.11
N SER A 173 -37.37 23.92 -15.89
CA SER A 173 -38.16 24.55 -16.95
C SER A 173 -38.14 26.04 -16.68
N PHE A 174 -37.20 26.75 -17.28
CA PHE A 174 -37.28 28.15 -17.74
C PHE A 174 -36.22 28.36 -18.80
#